data_AF-A0A329REE9-F1
#
_entry.id   AF-A0A329REE9-F1
#
_cell.length_a   1.000
_cell.length_b   1.000
_cell.length_c   1.000
_cell.angle_alpha   90.00
_cell.angle_beta   90.00
_cell.angle_gamma   90.00
#
_symmetry.space_group_name_H-M   'P 1'
#
loop_
_entity.id
_entity.type
_entity.pdbx_description
1 polymer ?
#
loop_
_entity_poly.entity_id
_entity_poly.type
_entity_poly.pdbx_seq_one_letter_code
_entity_poly.pdbx_strand_id
1 'polypeptide(L)'
;MDLMSAYYPVRMREEDIKFTAFQAPNGLWEYLVLPMGIFSKSHNIEDHLGALHKTLNILRDNKLYVKLSKCVFCAEEIPCLGGFVGRNGVRMDPNKVQTIKD
;
A
#
# COMPACT_ATOMS: atom_id res chain seq x y z
N MET A 1 -4.88 3.00 -0.42
CA MET A 1 -4.27 3.84 -1.48
C MET A 1 -3.47 2.90 -2.36
N ASP A 2 -3.67 2.89 -3.68
CA ASP A 2 -2.70 2.37 -4.63
C ASP A 2 -2.04 3.57 -5.30
N LEU A 3 -0.75 3.70 -5.16
CA LEU A 3 0.04 4.61 -5.97
C LEU A 3 0.63 3.71 -7.02
N MET A 4 0.40 3.99 -8.31
CA MET A 4 1.15 3.35 -9.39
C MET A 4 2.05 4.38 -10.14
N SER A 5 3.36 4.19 -10.03
CA SER A 5 4.56 4.90 -10.53
C SER A 5 5.21 6.08 -9.76
N ALA A 6 4.61 6.68 -8.72
CA ALA A 6 5.14 7.92 -8.10
C ALA A 6 5.99 7.76 -6.82
N TYR A 7 6.18 6.53 -6.33
CA TYR A 7 6.69 6.24 -4.98
C TYR A 7 8.14 5.75 -4.96
N TYR A 8 8.63 5.23 -6.08
CA TYR A 8 10.01 4.78 -6.21
C TYR A 8 11.07 5.83 -5.82
N PRO A 9 10.83 7.15 -5.95
CA PRO A 9 11.78 8.15 -5.47
C PRO A 9 11.70 8.46 -3.97
N VAL A 10 10.62 8.09 -3.27
CA VAL A 10 10.45 8.41 -1.83
C VAL A 10 11.06 7.31 -0.99
N ARG A 11 12.15 7.60 -0.26
CA ARG A 11 12.73 6.67 0.69
C ARG A 11 11.86 6.48 1.93
N MET A 12 11.74 5.23 2.37
CA MET A 12 11.14 4.91 3.66
C MET A 12 12.04 5.37 4.81
N ARG A 13 11.43 5.73 5.95
CA ARG A 13 12.16 5.95 7.21
C ARG A 13 12.69 4.62 7.72
N GLU A 14 13.93 4.58 8.17
CA GLU A 14 14.57 3.32 8.62
C GLU A 14 13.79 2.57 9.69
N GLU A 15 13.20 3.31 10.65
CA GLU A 15 12.37 2.75 11.72
C GLU A 15 11.11 2.02 11.23
N ASP A 16 10.62 2.37 10.03
CA ASP A 16 9.38 1.87 9.44
C ASP A 16 9.60 0.78 8.38
N ILE A 17 10.84 0.57 7.91
CA ILE A 17 11.17 -0.40 6.84
C ILE A 17 10.69 -1.81 7.21
N LYS A 18 10.91 -2.22 8.46
CA LYS A 18 10.50 -3.54 8.98
C LYS A 18 9.00 -3.83 8.87
N PHE A 19 8.16 -2.78 8.79
CA PHE A 19 6.72 -2.93 8.64
C PHE A 19 6.27 -3.10 7.18
N THR A 20 7.22 -3.00 6.24
CA THR A 20 6.97 -3.19 4.81
C THR A 20 7.44 -4.55 4.30
N ALA A 21 7.85 -5.46 5.19
CA ALA A 21 8.30 -6.79 4.83
C ALA A 21 7.20 -7.58 4.10
N PHE A 22 7.55 -8.22 2.98
CA PHE A 22 6.68 -9.12 2.22
C PHE A 22 7.45 -10.37 1.81
N GLN A 23 6.72 -11.47 1.62
CA GLN A 23 7.29 -12.75 1.22
C GLN A 23 7.26 -12.89 -0.29
N ALA A 24 8.42 -13.17 -0.88
CA ALA A 24 8.59 -13.57 -2.27
C ALA A 24 9.04 -15.04 -2.33
N PRO A 25 8.90 -15.72 -3.49
CA PRO A 25 9.31 -17.12 -3.62
C PRO A 25 10.77 -17.42 -3.24
N ASN A 26 11.64 -16.40 -3.30
CA ASN A 26 13.07 -16.48 -3.02
C ASN A 26 13.47 -15.89 -1.65
N GLY A 27 12.52 -15.50 -0.79
CA GLY A 27 12.84 -14.98 0.54
C GLY A 27 11.90 -13.88 1.03
N LEU A 28 12.26 -13.31 2.18
CA LEU A 28 11.58 -12.14 2.74
C LEU A 28 12.29 -10.86 2.25
N TRP A 29 11.51 -9.89 1.78
CA TRP A 29 12.01 -8.63 1.24
C TRP A 29 11.31 -7.45 1.91
N GLU A 30 11.99 -6.32 2.02
CA GLU A 30 11.45 -5.08 2.59
C GLU A 30 11.47 -3.97 1.54
N TYR A 31 10.51 -3.05 1.59
CA TYR A 31 10.50 -1.89 0.71
C TYR A 31 11.38 -0.78 1.28
N LEU A 32 12.41 -0.40 0.52
CA LEU A 32 13.27 0.77 0.84
C LEU A 32 12.66 2.10 0.39
N VAL A 33 11.60 2.01 -0.42
CA VAL A 33 10.86 3.14 -1.00
C VAL A 33 9.38 2.96 -0.72
N LEU A 34 8.59 4.02 -0.78
CA LEU A 34 7.19 3.96 -0.38
C LEU A 34 6.47 2.79 -1.10
N PRO A 35 5.82 1.86 -0.38
CA PRO A 35 5.11 0.76 -1.00
C PRO A 35 3.86 1.29 -1.74
N MET A 36 3.20 0.41 -2.50
CA MET A 36 1.99 0.71 -3.29
C MET A 36 0.77 1.13 -2.43
N GLY A 37 0.94 1.69 -1.23
CA GLY A 37 -0.17 2.16 -0.41
C GLY A 37 0.20 2.57 1.01
N ILE A 38 -0.68 3.38 1.61
CA ILE A 38 -0.62 3.75 3.03
C ILE A 38 -1.63 2.87 3.77
N PHE A 39 -1.13 2.06 4.71
CA PHE A 39 -1.94 1.27 5.63
C PHE A 39 -1.75 1.81 7.05
N SER A 40 -2.84 2.09 7.75
CA SER A 40 -2.81 2.48 9.16
C SER A 40 -3.23 1.28 10.01
N LYS A 41 -2.43 0.95 11.03
CA LYS A 41 -2.77 -0.11 12.00
C LYS A 41 -3.96 0.27 12.91
N SER A 42 -4.23 1.57 13.05
CA SER A 42 -5.39 2.09 13.78
C SER A 42 -6.68 1.85 12.99
N HIS A 43 -7.74 1.48 13.71
CA HIS A 43 -9.11 1.40 13.17
C HIS A 43 -9.80 2.76 13.11
N ASN A 44 -9.16 3.83 13.61
CA ASN A 44 -9.69 5.18 13.58
C ASN A 44 -9.36 5.84 12.24
N ILE A 45 -10.38 6.40 11.59
CA ILE A 45 -10.25 7.14 10.34
C ILE A 45 -9.40 8.41 10.49
N GLU A 46 -9.40 9.06 11.65
CA GLU A 46 -8.61 10.28 11.89
C GLU A 46 -7.11 10.01 11.84
N ASP A 47 -6.67 8.88 12.39
CA ASP A 47 -5.27 8.46 12.31
C ASP A 47 -4.88 8.18 10.85
N HIS A 48 -5.79 7.59 10.07
CA HIS A 48 -5.60 7.35 8.65
C HIS A 48 -5.49 8.66 7.85
N LEU A 49 -6.36 9.64 8.14
CA LEU A 49 -6.33 10.97 7.54
C LEU A 49 -5.04 11.72 7.91
N GLY A 50 -4.57 11.59 9.16
CA GLY A 50 -3.30 12.14 9.60
C GLY A 50 -2.10 11.54 8.85
N ALA A 51 -2.06 10.22 8.68
CA ALA A 51 -1.02 9.54 7.90
C ALA A 51 -1.07 9.93 6.41
N LEU A 52 -2.27 10.05 5.86
CA LEU A 52 -2.49 10.50 4.49
C LEU A 52 -1.97 11.93 4.28
N HIS A 53 -2.34 12.84 5.18
CA HIS A 53 -1.91 14.24 5.11
C HIS A 53 -0.38 14.37 5.17
N LYS A 54 0.27 13.64 6.08
CA LYS A 54 1.74 13.60 6.18
C LYS A 54 2.38 13.09 4.89
N THR A 55 1.85 12.01 4.33
CA THR A 55 2.40 11.42 3.09
C THR A 55 2.23 12.36 1.90
N LEU A 56 1.07 13.00 1.74
CA LEU A 56 0.84 13.96 0.67
C LEU A 56 1.75 15.20 0.80
N ASN A 57 2.06 15.65 2.03
CA ASN A 57 3.03 16.71 2.24
C ASN A 57 4.45 16.28 1.84
N ILE A 58 4.90 15.07 2.21
CA ILE A 58 6.20 14.53 1.77
C ILE A 58 6.29 14.48 0.24
N LEU A 59 5.22 14.04 -0.43
CA LEU A 59 5.18 14.00 -1.89
C LEU A 59 5.29 15.41 -2.48
N ARG A 60 4.54 16.37 -1.93
CA ARG A 60 4.60 17.78 -2.34
C ARG A 60 6.00 18.37 -2.18
N ASP A 61 6.63 18.17 -1.03
CA ASP A 61 7.96 18.72 -0.71
C ASP A 61 9.04 18.16 -1.64
N ASN A 62 8.88 16.90 -2.07
CA ASN A 62 9.78 16.24 -3.01
C ASN A 62 9.38 16.43 -4.48
N LYS A 63 8.38 17.28 -4.79
CA LYS A 63 7.85 17.51 -6.15
C LYS A 63 7.40 16.23 -6.86
N LEU A 64 6.83 15.30 -6.10
CA LEU A 64 6.24 14.07 -6.57
C LEU A 64 4.72 14.21 -6.63
N TYR A 65 4.13 13.76 -7.73
CA TYR A 65 2.72 13.94 -8.00
C TYR A 65 2.00 12.59 -8.05
N VAL A 66 0.88 12.51 -7.34
CA VAL A 66 0.00 11.34 -7.39
C VAL A 66 -0.92 11.44 -8.60
N LYS A 67 -1.11 10.34 -9.32
CA LYS A 67 -2.14 10.27 -10.37
C LYS A 67 -3.48 9.96 -9.71
N LEU A 68 -4.31 10.99 -9.52
CA LEU A 68 -5.62 10.86 -8.85
C LEU A 68 -6.51 9.76 -9.44
N SER A 69 -6.47 9.56 -10.75
CA SER A 69 -7.26 8.51 -11.43
C SER A 69 -6.87 7.08 -11.05
N LYS A 70 -5.79 6.89 -10.30
CA LYS A 70 -5.33 5.59 -9.79
C LYS A 70 -5.43 5.48 -8.26
N CYS A 71 -5.79 6.57 -7.58
CA CYS A 71 -5.87 6.57 -6.12
C CYS A 71 -7.27 6.18 -5.66
N VAL A 72 -7.33 5.24 -4.73
CA VAL A 72 -8.53 4.90 -3.96
C VAL A 72 -8.29 5.28 -2.50
N PHE A 73 -9.21 6.07 -1.94
CA PHE A 73 -9.15 6.61 -0.58
C PHE A 73 -10.21 5.97 0.31
N CYS A 74 -9.89 5.79 1.60
CA CYS A 74 -10.82 5.31 2.63
C CYS A 74 -11.57 4.01 2.28
N ALA A 75 -10.98 3.14 1.47
CA ALA A 75 -11.57 1.85 1.11
C ALA A 75 -11.30 0.82 2.21
N GLU A 76 -12.28 -0.07 2.44
CA GLU A 76 -12.16 -1.16 3.41
C GLU A 76 -11.25 -2.29 2.93
N GLU A 77 -11.18 -2.48 1.61
CA GLU A 77 -10.27 -3.37 0.91
C GLU A 77 -9.73 -2.70 -0.35
N ILE A 78 -8.50 -3.04 -0.72
CA ILE A 78 -7.85 -2.59 -1.96
C ILE A 78 -7.24 -3.77 -2.71
N PRO A 79 -7.30 -3.78 -4.05
CA PRO A 79 -6.57 -4.77 -4.84
C PRO A 79 -5.06 -4.57 -4.66
N CYS A 80 -4.33 -5.66 -4.39
CA CYS A 80 -2.88 -5.64 -4.21
C CYS A 80 -2.29 -6.99 -4.61
N LEU A 81 -1.24 -6.98 -5.45
CA LEU A 81 -0.49 -8.17 -5.88
C LEU A 81 -1.34 -9.35 -6.38
N GLY A 82 -2.47 -9.07 -7.04
CA GLY A 82 -3.36 -10.10 -7.58
C GLY A 82 -4.27 -10.77 -6.55
N GLY A 83 -4.45 -10.14 -5.39
CA GLY A 83 -5.50 -10.40 -4.41
C GLY A 83 -6.05 -9.07 -3.85
N PHE A 84 -6.68 -9.12 -2.70
CA PHE A 84 -7.26 -7.99 -1.98
C PHE A 84 -6.66 -7.91 -0.57
N VAL A 85 -6.32 -6.72 -0.13
CA VAL A 85 -5.85 -6.44 1.23
C VAL A 85 -6.85 -5.50 1.90
N GLY A 86 -7.37 -5.91 3.04
CA GLY A 86 -8.34 -5.11 3.80
C GLY A 86 -8.21 -5.30 5.30
N ARG A 87 -9.16 -4.74 6.06
CA ARG A 87 -9.18 -4.85 7.54
C ARG A 87 -9.10 -6.29 8.07
N ASN A 88 -9.66 -7.23 7.32
CA ASN A 88 -9.74 -8.64 7.71
C ASN A 88 -8.57 -9.48 7.19
N GLY A 89 -7.49 -8.84 6.72
CA GLY A 89 -6.30 -9.49 6.20
C GLY A 89 -6.24 -9.55 4.67
N VAL A 90 -5.51 -10.54 4.16
CA VAL A 90 -5.25 -10.74 2.73
C VAL A 90 -6.19 -11.81 2.19
N ARG A 91 -6.91 -11.51 1.11
CA ARG A 91 -7.81 -12.42 0.41
C ARG A 91 -7.34 -12.61 -1.03
N MET A 92 -7.32 -13.85 -1.53
CA MET A 92 -6.98 -14.13 -2.93
C MET A 92 -8.09 -13.62 -3.86
N ASP A 93 -7.74 -13.23 -5.09
CA ASP A 93 -8.73 -12.90 -6.12
C ASP A 93 -9.62 -14.13 -6.39
N PRO A 94 -10.95 -14.02 -6.21
CA PRO A 94 -11.86 -15.15 -6.41
C PRO A 94 -11.77 -15.75 -7.81
N ASN A 95 -11.48 -14.93 -8.82
CA ASN A 95 -11.33 -15.39 -10.20
C ASN A 95 -10.12 -16.31 -10.36
N LYS A 96 -9.01 -16.02 -9.66
CA LYS A 96 -7.82 -16.89 -9.65
C LYS A 96 -8.06 -18.18 -8.88
N VAL A 97 -8.84 -18.14 -7.81
CA VAL A 97 -9.21 -19.34 -7.04
C VAL A 97 -10.09 -20.27 -7.87
N GLN A 98 -11.00 -19.72 -8.68
CA GLN A 98 -11.88 -20.50 -9.54
C GLN A 98 -11.09 -21.30 -10.60
N THR A 99 -10.06 -20.69 -11.21
CA THR A 99 -9.21 -21.36 -12.22
C THR A 99 -8.45 -22.58 -11.71
N ILE A 100 -8.24 -22.74 -10.39
CA ILE A 100 -7.54 -23.89 -9.80
C ILE A 100 -8.52 -25.05 -9.51
N LYS A 101 -9.81 -24.77 -9.42
CA LYS A 101 -10.84 -25.76 -9.10
C LYS A 101 -11.40 -26.51 -10.32
N ASP A 102 -11.04 -26.06 -11.51
CA ASP A 102 -11.38 -26.68 -12.81
C ASP A 102 -10.18 -27.48 -13.36
#